data_AF-A0A7L2RB34-F1
#
_entry.id   AF-A0A7L2RB34-F1
#
_cell.length_a   1.000
_cell.length_b   1.000
_cell.length_c   1.000
_cell.angle_alpha   90.00
_cell.angle_beta   90.00
_cell.angle_gamma   90.00
#
_symmetry.space_group_name_H-M   'P 1'
#
loop_
_entity.id
_entity.type
_entity.pdbx_description
1 polymer ?
#
loop_
_entity_poly.entity_id
_entity_poly.type
_entity_poly.pdbx_seq_one_letter_code
_entity_poly.pdbx_strand_id
1 'polypeptide(L)'
;MLIKEYRIPLPMSVEEYRIAQLYMIQKKSREETCGEGSGVEILENRPYVDGPGGNGQYTHKVYHIGMHIPSWFRSILPKAALRVEEESWNAYPYTRTRYTCPFVEKFSIDIETYYKTDPGDQSNVFNLSPAEKRQTIL
;
A
#
# COMPACT_ATOMS: atom_id res chain seq x y z
N MET A 1 -10.89 -8.21 -11.59
CA MET A 1 -9.66 -7.97 -10.82
C MET A 1 -8.52 -7.94 -11.83
N LEU A 2 -7.68 -6.92 -11.80
CA LEU A 2 -6.48 -6.83 -12.63
C LEU A 2 -5.28 -7.06 -11.71
N ILE A 3 -4.40 -7.97 -12.07
CA ILE A 3 -3.21 -8.28 -11.27
C ILE A 3 -1.98 -7.84 -12.06
N LYS A 4 -1.06 -7.13 -11.41
CA LYS A 4 0.24 -6.76 -12.00
C LYS A 4 1.34 -6.99 -10.96
N GLU A 5 2.38 -7.68 -11.39
CA GLU A 5 3.59 -7.91 -10.58
C GLU A 5 4.68 -6.95 -11.07
N TYR A 6 5.19 -6.13 -10.15
CA TYR A 6 6.32 -5.23 -10.41
C TYR A 6 7.56 -5.76 -9.71
N ARG A 7 8.62 -6.02 -10.47
CA ARG A 7 9.92 -6.45 -9.95
C ARG A 7 10.87 -5.26 -9.97
N ILE A 8 11.38 -4.86 -8.80
CA ILE A 8 12.20 -3.68 -8.63
C ILE A 8 13.55 -4.10 -8.02
N PRO A 9 14.55 -4.48 -8.84
CA PRO A 9 15.90 -4.73 -8.36
C PRO A 9 16.51 -3.43 -7.82
N LEU A 10 17.12 -3.50 -6.63
CA LEU A 10 17.77 -2.36 -6.00
C LEU A 10 19.21 -2.72 -5.61
N PRO A 11 20.17 -1.79 -5.73
CA PRO A 11 21.56 -2.00 -5.34
C PRO A 11 21.74 -1.87 -3.82
N MET A 12 20.93 -2.56 -3.04
CA MET A 12 20.97 -2.57 -1.58
C MET A 12 20.48 -3.91 -1.04
N SER A 13 20.94 -4.28 0.15
CA SER A 13 20.49 -5.47 0.84
C SER A 13 19.05 -5.34 1.35
N VAL A 14 18.41 -6.49 1.60
CA VAL A 14 17.09 -6.57 2.22
C VAL A 14 17.09 -5.93 3.62
N GLU A 15 18.18 -6.00 4.39
CA GLU A 15 18.23 -5.36 5.71
C GLU A 15 18.34 -3.82 5.60
N GLU A 16 19.15 -3.31 4.68
CA GLU A 16 19.23 -1.87 4.42
C GLU A 16 17.88 -1.33 3.92
N TYR A 17 17.19 -2.07 3.05
CA TYR A 17 15.88 -1.66 2.54
C TYR A 17 14.85 -1.54 3.67
N ARG A 18 14.87 -2.44 4.66
CA ARG A 18 13.98 -2.38 5.82
C ARG A 18 14.06 -1.03 6.55
N ILE A 19 15.29 -0.56 6.79
CA ILE A 19 15.54 0.72 7.46
C ILE A 19 15.11 1.87 6.54
N ALA A 20 15.51 1.81 5.27
CA ALA A 20 15.18 2.85 4.28
C ALA A 20 13.67 3.01 4.08
N GLN A 21 12.92 1.92 4.03
CA GLN A 21 11.47 1.92 3.86
C GLN A 21 10.78 2.69 4.98
N LEU A 22 11.13 2.40 6.24
CA LEU A 22 10.52 3.08 7.39
C LEU A 22 10.83 4.58 7.38
N TYR A 23 12.07 4.95 7.05
CA TYR A 23 12.45 6.34 6.86
C TYR A 23 11.64 7.02 5.74
N MET A 24 11.51 6.35 4.59
CA MET A 24 10.77 6.89 3.44
C MET A 24 9.29 7.06 3.73
N ILE A 25 8.66 6.14 4.46
CA ILE A 25 7.26 6.26 4.90
C ILE A 25 7.09 7.50 5.78
N GLN A 26 7.96 7.71 6.77
CA GLN A 26 7.90 8.88 7.65
C GLN A 26 8.12 10.18 6.89
N LYS A 27 9.15 10.22 6.03
CA LYS A 27 9.47 11.38 5.20
C LYS A 27 8.31 11.73 4.27
N LYS A 28 7.74 10.73 3.58
CA LYS A 28 6.62 10.93 2.65
C LYS A 28 5.36 11.39 3.37
N SER A 29 5.04 10.80 4.53
CA SER A 29 3.92 11.24 5.36
C SER A 29 4.01 12.73 5.73
N ARG A 30 5.22 13.19 6.08
CA ARG A 30 5.48 14.61 6.38
C ARG A 30 5.32 15.52 5.16
N GLU A 31 5.76 15.08 3.98
CA GLU A 31 5.64 15.83 2.73
C GLU A 31 4.19 15.95 2.23
N GLU A 32 3.37 14.91 2.43
CA GLU A 32 1.95 14.90 2.01
C GLU A 32 1.04 15.73 2.93
N THR A 33 1.52 16.11 4.11
CA THR A 33 0.74 16.93 5.05
C THR A 33 0.85 18.41 4.68
N CYS A 34 -0.16 18.94 3.99
CA CYS A 34 -0.19 20.31 3.48
C CYS A 34 -1.43 21.08 3.97
N GLY A 35 -1.32 21.77 5.11
CA GLY A 35 -2.39 22.66 5.61
C GLY A 35 -3.67 21.95 6.09
N GLU A 36 -4.72 22.71 6.35
CA GLU A 36 -6.00 22.20 6.86
C GLU A 36 -6.74 21.36 5.80
N GLY A 37 -7.04 20.10 6.13
CA GLY A 37 -7.89 19.22 5.30
C GLY A 37 -7.17 18.45 4.18
N SER A 38 -5.83 18.47 4.13
CA SER A 38 -4.98 17.65 3.25
C SER A 38 -3.90 16.97 4.08
N GLY A 39 -3.67 15.68 3.84
CA GLY A 39 -2.63 14.93 4.54
C GLY A 39 -3.04 13.52 4.93
N VAL A 40 -2.21 12.93 5.78
CA VAL A 40 -2.32 11.53 6.25
C VAL A 40 -2.67 11.54 7.73
N GLU A 41 -3.84 11.02 8.07
CA GLU A 41 -4.24 10.76 9.46
C GLU A 41 -3.87 9.32 9.82
N ILE A 42 -3.16 9.11 10.93
CA ILE A 42 -2.85 7.77 11.45
C ILE A 42 -3.91 7.44 12.51
N LEU A 43 -4.84 6.55 12.20
CA LEU A 43 -5.91 6.14 13.11
C LEU A 43 -5.45 5.04 14.07
N GLU A 44 -4.68 4.08 13.57
CA GLU A 44 -4.20 2.96 14.36
C GLU A 44 -2.75 2.63 14.00
N ASN A 45 -1.95 2.30 15.01
CA ASN A 45 -0.59 1.82 14.85
C ASN A 45 -0.26 0.88 16.02
N ARG A 46 -0.36 -0.44 15.78
CA ARG A 46 -0.19 -1.44 16.84
C ARG A 46 0.51 -2.69 16.33
N PRO A 47 1.19 -3.45 17.21
CA PRO A 47 1.63 -4.80 16.86
C PRO A 47 0.42 -5.71 16.62
N TYR A 48 0.64 -6.77 15.84
CA TYR A 48 -0.31 -7.88 15.65
C TYR A 48 0.41 -9.23 15.65
N VAL A 49 -0.37 -10.28 15.94
CA VAL A 49 0.05 -11.68 15.93
C VAL A 49 -0.90 -12.43 15.00
N ASP A 50 -0.41 -13.44 14.29
CA ASP A 50 -1.19 -14.32 13.40
C ASP A 50 -1.99 -13.59 12.29
N GLY A 51 -1.41 -12.55 11.70
CA GLY A 51 -1.98 -11.84 10.55
C GLY A 51 -1.26 -12.16 9.22
N PRO A 52 -1.50 -11.37 8.16
CA PRO A 52 -0.83 -11.54 6.87
C PRO A 52 0.71 -11.52 7.01
N GLY A 53 1.37 -12.62 6.66
CA GLY A 53 2.82 -12.77 6.83
C GLY A 53 3.28 -13.15 8.24
N GLY A 54 2.37 -13.47 9.16
CA GLY A 54 2.68 -13.93 10.52
C GLY A 54 2.52 -12.82 11.56
N ASN A 55 3.61 -12.43 12.22
CA ASN A 55 3.59 -11.41 13.28
C ASN A 55 4.22 -10.12 12.75
N GLY A 56 3.68 -8.96 13.13
CA GLY A 56 4.17 -7.71 12.58
C GLY A 56 3.53 -6.46 13.17
N GLN A 57 3.61 -5.36 12.42
CA GLN A 57 3.00 -4.07 12.75
C GLN A 57 1.82 -3.78 11.82
N TYR A 58 0.68 -3.45 12.40
CA TYR A 58 -0.51 -3.02 11.67
C TYR A 58 -0.64 -1.50 11.78
N THR A 59 -0.97 -0.85 10.66
CA THR A 59 -1.33 0.57 10.65
C THR A 59 -2.59 0.79 9.84
N HIS A 60 -3.47 1.64 10.35
CA HIS A 60 -4.63 2.15 9.61
C HIS A 60 -4.47 3.66 9.45
N LYS A 61 -4.49 4.13 8.20
CA LYS A 61 -4.37 5.55 7.86
C LYS A 61 -5.50 6.01 6.96
N VAL A 62 -5.83 7.28 7.04
CA VAL A 62 -6.78 7.94 6.13
C VAL A 62 -6.06 9.04 5.37
N TYR A 63 -6.11 8.96 4.04
CA TYR A 63 -5.60 9.99 3.15
C TYR A 63 -6.73 10.93 2.74
N HIS A 64 -6.56 12.22 2.99
CA HIS A 64 -7.47 13.26 2.52
C HIS A 64 -7.04 13.76 1.14
N ILE A 65 -7.60 13.18 0.09
CA ILE A 65 -7.17 13.41 -1.31
C ILE A 65 -7.91 14.55 -2.01
N GLY A 66 -8.64 15.39 -1.26
CA GLY A 66 -9.50 16.44 -1.82
C GLY A 66 -8.79 17.45 -2.74
N MET A 67 -7.48 17.67 -2.53
CA MET A 67 -6.65 18.56 -3.34
C MET A 67 -5.91 17.85 -4.50
N HIS A 68 -5.82 16.51 -4.47
CA HIS A 68 -5.10 15.71 -5.46
C HIS A 68 -6.01 15.16 -6.57
N ILE A 69 -7.32 15.33 -6.43
CA ILE A 69 -8.33 14.92 -7.40
C ILE A 69 -8.56 16.03 -8.45
N PRO A 70 -8.66 15.71 -9.76
CA PRO A 70 -9.03 16.68 -10.80
C PRO A 70 -10.33 17.44 -10.46
N SER A 71 -10.35 18.74 -10.71
CA SER A 71 -11.45 19.62 -10.27
C SER A 71 -12.84 19.18 -10.75
N TRP A 72 -12.95 18.64 -11.98
CA TRP A 72 -14.20 18.13 -12.53
C TRP A 72 -14.74 16.89 -11.77
N PHE A 73 -13.85 16.08 -11.20
CA PHE A 73 -14.21 14.91 -10.39
C PHE A 73 -14.56 15.35 -8.95
N ARG A 74 -13.91 16.39 -8.42
CA ARG A 74 -14.25 16.95 -7.10
C ARG A 74 -15.66 17.55 -7.04
N SER A 75 -16.14 18.18 -8.11
CA SER A 75 -17.46 18.83 -8.14
C SER A 75 -18.65 17.87 -8.11
N ILE A 76 -18.43 16.59 -8.43
CA ILE A 76 -19.46 15.55 -8.43
C ILE A 76 -19.39 14.64 -7.19
N LEU A 77 -18.36 14.78 -6.35
CA LEU A 77 -18.14 13.93 -5.19
C LEU A 77 -18.66 14.59 -3.90
N PRO A 78 -19.40 13.85 -3.05
CA PRO A 78 -19.69 14.28 -1.68
C PRO A 78 -18.38 14.56 -0.92
N LYS A 79 -18.36 15.52 0.01
CA LYS A 79 -17.15 15.81 0.82
C LYS A 79 -16.61 14.58 1.57
N ALA A 80 -17.49 13.64 1.94
CA ALA A 80 -17.12 12.37 2.57
C ALA A 80 -16.40 11.39 1.62
N ALA A 81 -16.53 11.57 0.30
CA ALA A 81 -15.92 10.71 -0.73
C ALA A 81 -14.45 11.07 -1.04
N LEU A 82 -13.89 12.09 -0.39
CA LEU A 82 -12.51 12.55 -0.61
C LEU A 82 -11.51 11.88 0.34
N ARG A 83 -11.82 10.67 0.80
CA ARG A 83 -11.02 9.88 1.74
C ARG A 83 -10.68 8.53 1.13
N VAL A 84 -9.41 8.15 1.29
CA VAL A 84 -8.92 6.80 0.98
C VAL A 84 -8.42 6.20 2.28
N GLU A 85 -8.92 5.03 2.63
CA GLU A 85 -8.45 4.28 3.78
C GLU A 85 -7.31 3.36 3.33
N GLU A 86 -6.21 3.35 4.09
CA GLU A 86 -5.07 2.47 3.92
C GLU A 86 -4.95 1.59 5.17
N GLU A 87 -5.07 0.29 4.98
CA GLU A 87 -4.70 -0.70 5.97
C GLU A 87 -3.39 -1.38 5.54
N SER A 88 -2.37 -1.33 6.39
CA SER A 88 -1.06 -1.93 6.10
C SER A 88 -0.66 -2.92 7.19
N TRP A 89 -0.24 -4.11 6.77
CA TRP A 89 0.34 -5.17 7.59
C TRP A 89 1.81 -5.35 7.22
N ASN A 90 2.70 -4.97 8.12
CA ASN A 90 4.15 -5.08 7.93
C ASN A 90 4.71 -6.23 8.78
N ALA A 91 4.95 -7.37 8.14
CA ALA A 91 5.65 -8.54 8.69
C ALA A 91 6.92 -8.80 7.87
N TYR A 92 7.82 -7.81 7.85
CA TYR A 92 9.04 -7.85 7.04
C TYR A 92 9.77 -9.21 7.15
N PRO A 93 10.10 -9.87 6.03
CA PRO A 93 10.21 -9.36 4.66
C PRO A 93 8.94 -9.53 3.80
N TYR A 94 7.75 -9.58 4.40
CA TYR A 94 6.47 -9.47 3.69
C TYR A 94 5.70 -8.24 4.16
N THR A 95 5.08 -7.54 3.24
CA THR A 95 4.14 -6.46 3.55
C THR A 95 2.90 -6.60 2.70
N ARG A 96 1.74 -6.30 3.27
CA ARG A 96 0.49 -6.15 2.55
C ARG A 96 -0.11 -4.79 2.85
N THR A 97 -0.57 -4.08 1.84
CA THR A 97 -1.27 -2.81 1.99
C THR A 97 -2.52 -2.83 1.14
N ARG A 98 -3.66 -2.54 1.76
CA ARG A 98 -4.95 -2.44 1.10
C ARG A 98 -5.45 -1.01 1.15
N TYR A 99 -5.78 -0.47 -0.02
CA TYR A 99 -6.47 0.81 -0.16
C TYR A 99 -7.93 0.56 -0.52
N THR A 100 -8.83 1.24 0.17
CA THR A 100 -10.27 1.25 -0.11
C THR A 100 -10.77 2.69 -0.19
N CYS A 101 -11.83 2.90 -0.96
CA CYS A 101 -12.53 4.17 -0.99
C CYS A 101 -13.97 3.94 -0.54
N PRO A 102 -14.40 4.50 0.61
CA PRO A 102 -15.75 4.29 1.13
C PRO A 102 -16.87 4.67 0.15
N PHE A 103 -16.60 5.59 -0.78
CA PHE A 103 -17.59 6.01 -1.78
C PHE A 103 -17.71 5.05 -2.97
N VAL A 104 -16.65 4.30 -3.26
CA VAL A 104 -16.61 3.34 -4.36
C VAL A 104 -16.37 1.97 -3.76
N GLU A 105 -17.42 1.39 -3.16
CA GLU A 105 -17.35 0.09 -2.44
C GLU A 105 -16.70 -1.04 -3.26
N LYS A 106 -16.77 -0.97 -4.60
CA LYS A 106 -16.18 -1.95 -5.50
C LYS A 106 -14.72 -1.66 -5.90
N PHE A 107 -14.17 -0.52 -5.50
CA PHE A 107 -12.79 -0.14 -5.81
C PHE A 107 -11.88 -0.44 -4.61
N SER A 108 -10.91 -1.31 -4.85
CA SER A 108 -9.82 -1.57 -3.93
C SER A 108 -8.52 -1.77 -4.69
N ILE A 109 -7.42 -1.41 -4.03
CA ILE A 109 -6.07 -1.74 -4.47
C ILE A 109 -5.46 -2.58 -3.36
N ASP A 110 -5.04 -3.80 -3.66
CA ASP A 110 -4.35 -4.68 -2.73
C ASP A 110 -2.91 -4.87 -3.24
N ILE A 111 -1.95 -4.45 -2.43
CA ILE A 111 -0.52 -4.49 -2.75
C ILE A 111 0.14 -5.47 -1.80
N GLU A 112 0.65 -6.55 -2.34
CA GLU A 112 1.50 -7.49 -1.62
C GLU A 112 2.93 -7.35 -2.11
N THR A 113 3.88 -7.33 -1.17
CA THR A 113 5.31 -7.18 -1.47
C THR A 113 6.12 -8.19 -0.68
N TYR A 114 7.01 -8.89 -1.38
CA TYR A 114 8.08 -9.66 -0.78
C TYR A 114 9.43 -9.00 -1.07
N TYR A 115 10.26 -8.89 -0.03
CA TYR A 115 11.65 -8.43 -0.16
C TYR A 115 12.56 -9.66 -0.19
N LYS A 116 13.26 -9.86 -1.30
CA LYS A 116 14.11 -11.04 -1.54
C LYS A 116 15.54 -10.63 -1.89
N THR A 117 16.49 -11.45 -1.46
CA THR A 117 17.93 -11.24 -1.71
C THR A 117 18.33 -11.88 -3.04
N ASP A 118 17.70 -11.45 -4.14
CA ASP A 118 17.90 -11.99 -5.49
C ASP A 118 17.68 -10.88 -6.55
N PRO A 119 18.01 -11.12 -7.83
CA PRO A 119 17.83 -10.13 -8.89
C PRO A 119 16.39 -10.04 -9.42
N GLY A 120 15.41 -10.65 -8.76
CA GLY A 120 14.01 -10.70 -9.17
C GLY A 120 13.71 -11.81 -10.18
N ASP A 121 14.39 -12.95 -10.10
CA ASP A 121 14.22 -14.09 -11.02
C ASP A 121 13.27 -15.18 -10.48
N GLN A 122 12.90 -15.14 -9.20
CA GLN A 122 11.98 -16.11 -8.61
C GLN A 122 10.64 -16.19 -9.36
N SER A 123 10.24 -17.41 -9.69
CA SER A 123 8.95 -17.69 -10.31
C SER A 123 7.86 -17.76 -9.24
N ASN A 124 6.74 -17.07 -9.43
CA ASN A 124 5.53 -17.21 -8.62
C ASN A 124 5.71 -16.96 -7.11
N VAL A 125 6.43 -15.90 -6.74
CA VAL A 125 6.73 -15.56 -5.33
C VAL A 125 5.46 -15.45 -4.46
N PHE A 126 4.36 -14.99 -5.04
CA PHE A 126 3.08 -14.80 -4.36
C PHE A 126 2.19 -16.06 -4.34
N ASN A 127 2.69 -17.21 -4.80
CA ASN A 127 1.93 -18.47 -4.88
C ASN A 127 0.59 -18.33 -5.63
N LEU A 128 0.56 -17.50 -6.69
CA LEU A 128 -0.63 -17.29 -7.50
C LEU A 128 -1.13 -18.59 -8.13
N SER A 129 -2.44 -18.77 -8.13
CA SER A 129 -3.12 -19.84 -8.85
C SER A 129 -2.94 -19.71 -10.36
N PRO A 130 -3.18 -20.78 -11.14
CA PRO A 130 -3.14 -20.69 -12.60
C PRO A 130 -4.12 -19.65 -13.18
N ALA A 131 -5.25 -19.39 -12.51
CA ALA A 131 -6.21 -18.39 -12.95
C ALA A 131 -5.69 -16.96 -12.72
N GLU A 132 -5.08 -16.69 -11.58
CA GLU A 132 -4.46 -15.40 -11.26
C GLU A 132 -3.25 -15.10 -12.14
N LYS A 133 -2.40 -16.11 -12.41
CA LYS A 133 -1.28 -15.98 -13.36
C LYS A 133 -1.73 -15.57 -14.76
N ARG A 134 -2.89 -16.04 -15.23
CA ARG A 134 -3.44 -15.59 -16.52
C ARG A 134 -3.84 -14.12 -16.52
N GLN A 135 -4.12 -13.53 -15.36
CA GLN A 135 -4.48 -12.11 -15.24
C GLN A 135 -3.27 -11.19 -15.16
N THR A 136 -2.05 -11.71 -14.94
CA THR A 136 -0.83 -10.90 -14.92
C THR A 136 -0.34 -10.54 -16.32
N ILE A 137 -0.59 -11.42 -17.28
CA ILE A 137 -0.25 -11.29 -18.71
C ILE A 137 -1.35 -10.45 -19.38
N LEU A 138 -0.96 -9.38 -20.08
CA LEU A 138 -1.81 -8.68 -21.05
C LEU A 138 -1.57 -9.27 -22.43
#